data_AF-A0A958USY4-F1
#
_entry.id   AF-A0A958USY4-F1
#
_cell.length_a   1.000
_cell.length_b   1.000
_cell.length_c   1.000
_cell.angle_alpha   90.00
_cell.angle_beta   90.00
_cell.angle_gamma   90.00
#
_symmetry.space_group_name_H-M   'P 1'
#
loop_
_entity.id
_entity.type
_entity.pdbx_description
1 polymer ?
#
loop_
_entity_poly.entity_id
_entity_poly.type
_entity_poly.pdbx_seq_one_letter_code
_entity_poly.pdbx_strand_id
1 'polypeptide(L)'
;QPVDIQNAGDERLFVVEKAGHIRIIQNGALLGTDFANLTDRVTAGGGNAETGLLGLAFHPDYQNNGYFYVNYTTSKPAGTPLRTRISRFSVSSANPNLADLSSELVLMEYSQPFSNHNGGQLQFGPDGYLYISSGDGGDAGDPQGNGQKLTVLLGKILRIDVDNNGGGAPDCSTATGANYRIP
;
A
#
# COMPACT_ATOMS: atom_id res chain seq x y z
N GLN A 1 -4.00 3.57 15.81
CA GLN A 1 -2.73 4.30 15.61
C GLN A 1 -2.74 4.85 14.19
N PRO A 2 -3.02 6.15 13.98
CA PRO A 2 -2.98 6.79 12.67
C PRO A 2 -1.55 6.80 12.13
N VAL A 3 -1.37 6.58 10.83
CA VAL A 3 -0.04 6.55 10.17
C VAL A 3 0.00 7.31 8.84
N ASP A 4 -1.14 7.56 8.21
CA ASP A 4 -1.25 8.29 6.95
C ASP A 4 -2.63 8.98 6.87
N ILE A 5 -2.74 10.03 6.07
CA ILE A 5 -3.98 10.75 5.79
C ILE A 5 -4.00 11.23 4.34
N GLN A 6 -5.07 10.89 3.63
CA GLN A 6 -5.24 11.22 2.21
C GLN A 6 -6.61 11.84 1.94
N ASN A 7 -6.77 12.54 0.82
CA ASN A 7 -8.08 12.86 0.25
C ASN A 7 -8.22 12.20 -1.11
N ALA A 8 -9.44 11.97 -1.56
CA ALA A 8 -9.74 11.30 -2.83
C ALA A 8 -10.05 12.30 -3.95
N GLY A 9 -9.51 13.52 -3.88
CA GLY A 9 -9.92 14.64 -4.74
C GLY A 9 -11.27 15.25 -4.35
N ASP A 10 -11.74 14.97 -3.12
CA ASP A 10 -12.95 15.55 -2.53
C ASP A 10 -12.69 16.01 -1.08
N GLU A 11 -13.73 16.46 -0.38
CA GLU A 11 -13.62 17.02 0.97
C GLU A 11 -13.38 15.97 2.08
N ARG A 12 -13.43 14.68 1.76
CA ARG A 12 -13.26 13.61 2.75
C ARG A 12 -11.77 13.41 3.02
N LEU A 13 -11.44 13.26 4.30
CA LEU A 13 -10.12 12.82 4.74
C LEU A 13 -10.17 11.36 5.15
N PHE A 14 -9.32 10.55 4.53
CA PHE A 14 -9.17 9.12 4.79
C PHE A 14 -7.97 8.92 5.70
N VAL A 15 -8.24 8.58 6.96
CA VAL A 15 -7.23 8.32 7.98
C VAL A 15 -6.89 6.84 7.96
N VAL A 16 -5.62 6.54 7.71
CA VAL A 16 -5.07 5.19 7.72
C VAL A 16 -4.61 4.86 9.12
N GLU A 17 -5.10 3.75 9.68
CA GLU A 17 -4.64 3.24 10.95
C GLU A 17 -3.86 1.93 10.77
N LYS A 18 -2.70 1.86 11.43
CA LYS A 18 -1.74 0.75 11.37
C LYS A 18 -2.36 -0.65 11.50
N ALA A 19 -3.40 -0.78 12.33
CA ALA A 19 -4.09 -2.05 12.58
C ALA A 19 -4.86 -2.59 11.36
N GLY A 20 -5.05 -1.78 10.31
CA GLY A 20 -5.75 -2.17 9.09
C GLY A 20 -7.08 -1.47 8.88
N HIS A 21 -7.33 -0.33 9.53
CA HIS A 21 -8.55 0.46 9.32
C HIS A 21 -8.27 1.66 8.43
N ILE A 22 -9.17 1.96 7.52
CA ILE A 22 -9.22 3.25 6.81
C ILE A 22 -10.53 3.90 7.22
N ARG A 23 -10.46 5.05 7.89
CA ARG A 23 -11.65 5.75 8.40
C ARG A 23 -11.84 7.09 7.71
N ILE A 24 -13.08 7.58 7.66
CA ILE A 24 -13.40 8.86 7.01
C ILE A 24 -13.67 9.92 8.06
N ILE A 25 -13.02 11.07 7.91
CA ILE A 25 -13.45 12.33 8.49
C ILE A 25 -14.13 13.15 7.39
N GLN A 26 -15.35 13.60 7.63
CA GLN A 26 -16.11 14.44 6.73
C GLN A 26 -16.79 15.55 7.55
N ASN A 27 -16.73 16.80 7.08
CA ASN A 27 -17.27 17.97 7.78
C ASN A 27 -16.75 18.10 9.23
N GLY A 28 -15.47 17.77 9.45
CA GLY A 28 -14.84 17.80 10.76
C GLY A 28 -15.26 16.70 11.73
N ALA A 29 -16.14 15.77 11.31
CA ALA A 29 -16.60 14.66 12.13
C ALA A 29 -16.09 13.32 11.58
N LEU A 30 -15.70 12.43 12.49
CA LEU A 30 -15.38 11.06 12.14
C LEU A 30 -16.68 10.29 11.85
N LEU A 31 -16.74 9.60 10.72
CA LEU A 31 -17.84 8.70 10.39
C LEU A 31 -17.79 7.43 11.24
N GLY A 32 -18.97 6.91 11.62
CA GLY A 32 -19.07 5.72 12.49
C GLY A 32 -18.74 4.39 11.80
N THR A 33 -18.54 4.39 10.48
CA THR A 33 -18.18 3.19 9.71
C THR A 33 -16.86 3.44 8.99
N ASP A 34 -15.97 2.45 9.06
CA ASP A 34 -14.72 2.49 8.31
C ASP A 34 -14.99 2.44 6.81
N PHE A 35 -14.20 3.19 6.04
CA PHE A 35 -14.15 3.03 4.60
C PHE A 35 -13.69 1.61 4.24
N ALA A 36 -12.64 1.12 4.91
CA ALA A 36 -12.12 -0.21 4.72
C ALA A 36 -11.64 -0.80 6.05
N ASN A 37 -11.98 -2.06 6.31
CA ASN A 37 -11.44 -2.84 7.42
C ASN A 37 -10.68 -4.05 6.84
N LEU A 38 -9.35 -3.99 6.93
CA LEU A 38 -8.40 -4.97 6.42
C LEU A 38 -7.73 -5.77 7.56
N THR A 39 -8.28 -5.74 8.76
CA THR A 39 -7.70 -6.40 9.95
C THR A 39 -7.55 -7.92 9.77
N ASP A 40 -8.32 -8.53 8.88
CA ASP A 40 -8.24 -9.94 8.49
C ASP A 40 -7.07 -10.23 7.53
N ARG A 41 -6.52 -9.21 6.84
CA ARG A 41 -5.39 -9.32 5.89
C ARG A 41 -4.08 -8.78 6.44
N VAL A 42 -4.15 -7.72 7.23
CA VAL A 42 -3.00 -7.01 7.79
C VAL A 42 -2.40 -7.79 8.95
N THR A 43 -1.08 -7.87 8.99
CA THR A 43 -0.29 -8.23 10.18
C THR A 43 0.30 -6.94 10.73
N ALA A 44 -0.20 -6.48 11.88
CA ALA A 44 0.30 -5.29 12.57
C ALA A 44 1.01 -5.65 13.87
N GLY A 45 2.23 -5.15 14.05
CA GLY A 45 3.02 -5.36 15.27
C GLY A 45 2.82 -4.25 16.31
N GLY A 46 2.99 -4.59 17.59
CA GLY A 46 3.04 -3.64 18.69
C GLY A 46 4.45 -3.08 18.95
N GLY A 47 4.57 -2.19 19.94
CA GLY A 47 5.87 -1.62 20.34
C GLY A 47 6.57 -0.89 19.19
N ASN A 48 7.83 -1.23 18.95
CA ASN A 48 8.67 -0.60 17.91
C ASN A 48 8.54 -1.25 16.54
N ALA A 49 7.67 -2.27 16.36
CA ALA A 49 7.42 -2.81 15.04
C ALA A 49 6.76 -1.74 14.16
N GLU A 50 7.13 -1.67 12.89
CA GLU A 50 6.54 -0.80 11.88
C GLU A 50 5.50 -1.52 11.02
N THR A 51 5.36 -2.84 11.15
CA THR A 51 4.39 -3.65 10.40
C THR A 51 2.95 -3.17 10.61
N GLY A 52 2.17 -3.09 9.54
CA GLY A 52 0.76 -2.70 9.55
C GLY A 52 0.25 -2.34 8.17
N LEU A 53 -0.87 -1.62 8.12
CA LEU A 53 -1.30 -0.84 6.97
C LEU A 53 -0.57 0.51 7.00
N LEU A 54 0.19 0.84 5.97
CA LEU A 54 1.21 1.90 6.02
C LEU A 54 1.05 3.01 4.98
N GLY A 55 0.38 2.75 3.86
CA GLY A 55 0.15 3.76 2.85
C GLY A 55 -1.18 3.59 2.15
N LEU A 56 -1.76 4.72 1.76
CA LEU A 56 -2.95 4.84 0.93
C LEU A 56 -2.66 5.80 -0.23
N ALA A 57 -3.13 5.48 -1.43
CA ALA A 57 -3.20 6.43 -2.53
C ALA A 57 -4.49 6.23 -3.31
N PHE A 58 -5.16 7.31 -3.68
CA PHE A 58 -6.28 7.26 -4.62
C PHE A 58 -5.75 7.41 -6.04
N HIS A 59 -6.38 6.72 -6.99
CA HIS A 59 -6.08 6.92 -8.40
C HIS A 59 -6.33 8.38 -8.80
N PRO A 60 -5.52 9.00 -9.70
CA PRO A 60 -5.79 10.36 -10.18
C PRO A 60 -7.18 10.51 -10.83
N ASP A 61 -7.71 9.41 -11.35
CA ASP A 61 -9.05 9.31 -11.97
C ASP A 61 -10.11 8.67 -11.04
N TYR A 62 -9.92 8.78 -9.72
CA TYR A 62 -10.78 8.11 -8.73
C TYR A 62 -12.27 8.43 -8.87
N GLN A 63 -12.63 9.65 -9.28
CA GLN A 63 -14.05 10.02 -9.47
C GLN A 63 -14.74 9.20 -10.58
N ASN A 64 -13.97 8.67 -11.52
CA ASN A 64 -14.50 7.89 -12.64
C ASN A 64 -14.29 6.38 -12.45
N ASN A 65 -13.14 5.95 -11.92
CA ASN A 65 -12.80 4.53 -11.80
C ASN A 65 -12.95 3.95 -10.38
N GLY A 66 -13.01 4.79 -9.35
CA GLY A 66 -13.17 4.38 -7.97
C GLY A 66 -11.99 3.61 -7.38
N TYR A 67 -10.80 3.63 -8.00
CA TYR A 67 -9.65 2.84 -7.58
C TYR A 67 -8.79 3.51 -6.52
N PHE A 68 -8.39 2.74 -5.52
CA PHE A 68 -7.41 3.14 -4.52
C PHE A 68 -6.44 2.00 -4.23
N TYR A 69 -5.29 2.35 -3.67
CA TYR A 69 -4.15 1.48 -3.51
C TYR A 69 -3.69 1.52 -2.06
N VAL A 70 -3.33 0.36 -1.53
CA VAL A 70 -2.84 0.23 -0.16
C VAL A 70 -1.51 -0.51 -0.12
N ASN A 71 -0.64 -0.10 0.80
CA ASN A 71 0.57 -0.81 1.16
C ASN A 71 0.42 -1.35 2.57
N TYR A 72 0.48 -2.67 2.73
CA TYR A 72 0.39 -3.30 4.04
C TYR A 72 1.31 -4.51 4.18
N THR A 73 1.70 -4.80 5.42
CA THR A 73 2.42 -6.03 5.74
C THR A 73 1.48 -7.17 6.07
N THR A 74 1.80 -8.37 5.60
CA THR A 74 1.02 -9.58 5.88
C THR A 74 1.90 -10.79 6.11
N SER A 75 1.46 -11.65 7.01
CA SER A 75 2.02 -12.97 7.31
C SER A 75 0.88 -13.98 7.43
N LYS A 76 -0.15 -13.80 6.59
CA LYS A 76 -1.41 -14.56 6.62
C LYS A 76 -1.53 -15.48 5.39
N PRO A 77 -2.03 -16.73 5.56
CA PRO A 77 -2.40 -17.36 6.84
C PRO A 77 -1.18 -17.55 7.76
N ALA A 78 -1.45 -17.75 9.06
CA ALA A 78 -0.39 -17.89 10.07
C ALA A 78 0.66 -18.94 9.64
N GLY A 79 1.94 -18.63 9.87
CA GLY A 79 3.06 -19.45 9.39
C GLY A 79 3.61 -19.02 8.02
N THR A 80 2.96 -18.09 7.33
CA THR A 80 3.52 -17.47 6.12
C THR A 80 4.60 -16.45 6.51
N PRO A 81 5.75 -16.39 5.80
CA PRO A 81 6.74 -15.34 6.01
C PRO A 81 6.13 -13.95 5.90
N LEU A 82 6.67 -12.98 6.65
CA LEU A 82 6.24 -11.59 6.56
C LEU A 82 6.59 -11.02 5.17
N ARG A 83 5.62 -10.32 4.57
CA ARG A 83 5.75 -9.68 3.27
C ARG A 83 5.15 -8.29 3.31
N THR A 84 5.64 -7.39 2.47
CA THR A 84 4.89 -6.19 2.05
C THR A 84 4.06 -6.56 0.84
N ARG A 85 2.80 -6.12 0.83
CA ARG A 85 1.87 -6.27 -0.28
C ARG A 85 1.31 -4.92 -0.68
N ILE A 86 1.33 -4.66 -1.99
CA ILE A 86 0.66 -3.52 -2.62
C ILE A 86 -0.54 -4.06 -3.37
N SER A 87 -1.73 -3.59 -2.98
CA SER A 87 -2.99 -4.03 -3.55
C SER A 87 -3.79 -2.82 -4.04
N ARG A 88 -4.51 -3.01 -5.15
CA ARG A 88 -5.59 -2.13 -5.58
C ARG A 88 -6.93 -2.67 -5.09
N PHE A 89 -7.83 -1.76 -4.74
CA PHE A 89 -9.23 -1.99 -4.45
C PHE A 89 -10.09 -0.98 -5.20
N SER A 90 -11.39 -1.24 -5.29
CA SER A 90 -12.40 -0.28 -5.74
C SER A 90 -13.32 0.15 -4.60
N VAL A 91 -13.81 1.38 -4.67
CA VAL A 91 -14.97 1.83 -3.89
C VAL A 91 -16.21 0.99 -4.23
N SER A 92 -17.11 0.83 -3.26
CA SER A 92 -18.41 0.20 -3.49
C SER A 92 -19.22 1.03 -4.48
N SER A 93 -19.82 0.35 -5.46
CA SER A 93 -20.75 0.97 -6.42
C SER A 93 -22.05 1.46 -5.76
N ALA A 94 -22.39 0.95 -4.58
CA ALA A 94 -23.60 1.31 -3.85
C ALA A 94 -23.39 2.40 -2.78
N ASN A 95 -22.16 2.54 -2.27
CA ASN A 95 -21.86 3.50 -1.20
C ASN A 95 -20.44 4.08 -1.36
N PRO A 96 -20.29 5.38 -1.68
CA PRO A 96 -18.97 5.98 -1.89
C PRO A 96 -18.12 6.03 -0.62
N ASN A 97 -18.72 5.84 0.57
CA ASN A 97 -18.03 5.80 1.86
C ASN A 97 -17.63 4.38 2.28
N LEU A 98 -17.76 3.37 1.41
CA LEU A 98 -17.33 2.00 1.66
C LEU A 98 -16.47 1.47 0.52
N ALA A 99 -15.41 0.74 0.84
CA ALA A 99 -14.65 -0.05 -0.12
C ALA A 99 -15.35 -1.38 -0.42
N ASP A 100 -15.24 -1.85 -1.66
CA ASP A 100 -15.50 -3.25 -1.98
C ASP A 100 -14.26 -4.08 -1.66
N LEU A 101 -14.23 -4.72 -0.49
CA LEU A 101 -13.08 -5.52 -0.08
C LEU A 101 -12.88 -6.77 -0.95
N SER A 102 -13.89 -7.24 -1.70
CA SER A 102 -13.75 -8.39 -2.59
C SER A 102 -13.02 -8.06 -3.89
N SER A 103 -12.88 -6.78 -4.22
CA SER A 103 -12.21 -6.27 -5.43
C SER A 103 -10.68 -6.31 -5.40
N GLU A 104 -10.08 -6.90 -4.35
CA GLU A 104 -8.63 -6.90 -4.16
C GLU A 104 -7.90 -7.43 -5.40
N LEU A 105 -7.03 -6.60 -5.96
CA LEU A 105 -6.03 -7.02 -6.94
C LEU A 105 -4.65 -6.78 -6.35
N VAL A 106 -3.92 -7.86 -6.08
CA VAL A 106 -2.52 -7.78 -5.65
C VAL A 106 -1.65 -7.38 -6.84
N LEU A 107 -0.96 -6.25 -6.73
CA LEU A 107 -0.09 -5.71 -7.79
C LEU A 107 1.36 -6.14 -7.61
N MET A 108 1.81 -6.18 -6.36
CA MET A 108 3.20 -6.47 -6.02
C MET A 108 3.28 -7.04 -4.61
N GLU A 109 4.18 -7.99 -4.42
CA GLU A 109 4.48 -8.57 -3.12
C GLU A 109 5.98 -8.89 -3.01
N TYR A 110 6.59 -8.56 -1.88
CA TYR A 110 7.99 -8.89 -1.60
C TYR A 110 8.23 -9.19 -0.12
N SER A 111 9.23 -10.02 0.15
CA SER A 111 9.59 -10.45 1.51
C SER A 111 10.04 -9.28 2.38
N GLN A 112 9.60 -9.29 3.64
CA GLN A 112 10.06 -8.38 4.70
C GLN A 112 10.80 -9.20 5.76
N PRO A 113 12.14 -9.10 5.82
CA PRO A 113 12.92 -9.93 6.73
C PRO A 113 12.84 -9.49 8.20
N PHE A 114 12.57 -8.21 8.45
CA PHE A 114 12.35 -7.69 9.79
C PHE A 114 11.04 -6.90 9.88
N SER A 115 10.64 -6.59 11.11
CA SER A 115 9.42 -5.86 11.41
C SER A 115 9.59 -4.34 11.43
N ASN A 116 10.77 -3.82 11.09
CA ASN A 116 11.10 -2.40 11.05
C ASN A 116 11.77 -2.03 9.71
N HIS A 117 11.92 -0.72 9.46
CA HIS A 117 12.22 -0.12 8.17
C HIS A 117 11.38 -0.69 7.02
N ASN A 118 10.06 -0.75 7.22
CA ASN A 118 9.17 -1.32 6.20
C ASN A 118 8.89 -0.33 5.05
N GLY A 119 9.09 0.97 5.26
CA GLY A 119 8.66 2.02 4.31
C GLY A 119 7.13 2.12 4.32
N GLY A 120 6.52 2.31 3.15
CA GLY A 120 5.07 2.11 3.02
C GLY A 120 4.31 3.23 2.31
N GLN A 121 4.90 4.42 2.16
CA GLN A 121 4.24 5.52 1.47
C GLN A 121 3.93 5.15 0.02
N LEU A 122 2.72 5.50 -0.41
CA LEU A 122 2.24 5.42 -1.78
C LEU A 122 1.89 6.83 -2.26
N GLN A 123 2.23 7.15 -3.51
CA GLN A 123 1.82 8.41 -4.11
C GLN A 123 1.80 8.33 -5.63
N PHE A 124 0.79 8.90 -6.27
CA PHE A 124 0.81 9.10 -7.71
C PHE A 124 1.66 10.32 -8.07
N GLY A 125 2.56 10.14 -9.02
CA GLY A 125 3.31 11.24 -9.63
C GLY A 125 2.46 12.00 -10.65
N PRO A 126 2.88 13.22 -11.05
CA PRO A 126 2.22 13.98 -12.12
C PRO A 126 2.32 13.30 -13.50
N ASP A 127 3.17 12.27 -13.61
CA ASP A 127 3.33 11.43 -14.79
C ASP A 127 2.31 10.27 -14.85
N GLY A 128 1.44 10.13 -13.84
CA GLY A 128 0.41 9.09 -13.76
C GLY A 128 0.89 7.76 -13.16
N TYR A 129 2.15 7.65 -12.73
CA TYR A 129 2.68 6.40 -12.18
C TYR A 129 2.51 6.35 -10.67
N LEU A 130 2.33 5.14 -10.13
CA LEU A 130 2.32 4.91 -8.70
C LEU A 130 3.77 4.75 -8.19
N TYR A 131 4.17 5.65 -7.29
CA TYR A 131 5.43 5.60 -6.57
C TYR A 131 5.24 4.88 -5.23
N ILE A 132 6.16 3.98 -4.91
CA ILE A 132 6.12 3.14 -3.71
C ILE A 132 7.46 3.31 -2.98
N SER A 133 7.42 3.83 -1.76
CA SER A 133 8.60 3.81 -0.89
C SER A 133 8.74 2.45 -0.21
N SER A 134 9.92 1.86 -0.32
CA SER A 134 10.25 0.57 0.28
C SER A 134 11.51 0.72 1.11
N GLY A 135 11.43 0.47 2.41
CA GLY A 135 12.60 0.49 3.28
C GLY A 135 13.54 -0.70 3.01
N ASP A 136 14.73 -0.69 3.59
CA ASP A 136 15.75 -1.75 3.42
C ASP A 136 15.31 -3.10 4.03
N GLY A 137 14.20 -3.10 4.76
CA GLY A 137 13.60 -4.27 5.36
C GLY A 137 14.09 -4.53 6.78
N GLY A 138 14.90 -3.63 7.35
CA GLY A 138 15.05 -3.45 8.79
C GLY A 138 16.42 -3.68 9.39
N ASP A 139 16.44 -3.46 10.70
CA ASP A 139 17.59 -3.31 11.61
C ASP A 139 18.55 -2.16 11.29
N ALA A 140 19.34 -1.76 12.29
CA ALA A 140 20.31 -0.69 12.16
C ALA A 140 21.41 -1.05 11.16
N GLY A 141 21.60 -0.20 10.15
CA GLY A 141 22.73 -0.28 9.23
C GLY A 141 22.54 -1.22 8.04
N ASP A 142 21.31 -1.53 7.63
CA ASP A 142 21.00 -2.42 6.50
C ASP A 142 21.82 -3.73 6.55
N PRO A 143 21.59 -4.58 7.57
CA PRO A 143 22.40 -5.79 7.81
C PRO A 143 22.39 -6.76 6.63
N GLN A 144 21.42 -6.64 5.73
CA GLN A 144 21.32 -7.46 4.52
C GLN A 144 21.89 -6.78 3.28
N GLY A 145 22.31 -5.52 3.35
CA GLY A 145 22.80 -4.74 2.21
C GLY A 145 21.76 -4.61 1.10
N ASN A 146 20.46 -4.61 1.45
CA ASN A 146 19.35 -4.60 0.50
C ASN A 146 19.27 -3.27 -0.27
N GLY A 147 19.70 -2.16 0.33
CA GLY A 147 19.75 -0.86 -0.33
C GLY A 147 20.57 -0.89 -1.63
N GLN A 148 21.66 -1.67 -1.65
CA GLN A 148 22.58 -1.78 -2.80
C GLN A 148 22.25 -2.95 -3.74
N LYS A 149 21.40 -3.89 -3.33
CA LYS A 149 20.99 -5.02 -4.17
C LYS A 149 19.94 -4.57 -5.19
N LEU A 150 20.23 -4.75 -6.47
CA LEU A 150 19.31 -4.45 -7.58
C LEU A 150 18.29 -5.58 -7.85
N THR A 151 18.51 -6.75 -7.25
CA THR A 151 17.66 -7.95 -7.42
C THR A 151 16.56 -8.07 -6.38
N VAL A 152 16.42 -7.09 -5.49
CA VAL A 152 15.38 -7.03 -4.46
C VAL A 152 14.67 -5.68 -4.49
N LEU A 153 13.43 -5.65 -4.03
CA LEU A 153 12.57 -4.47 -4.01
C LEU A 153 12.68 -3.66 -2.71
N LEU A 154 13.68 -3.95 -1.87
CA LEU A 154 13.93 -3.29 -0.59
C LEU A 154 14.97 -2.16 -0.73
N GLY A 155 14.77 -1.08 0.03
CA GLY A 155 15.62 0.11 0.05
C GLY A 155 15.55 0.89 -1.26
N LYS A 156 14.32 1.12 -1.78
CA LYS A 156 14.06 1.70 -3.10
C LYS A 156 12.90 2.69 -3.07
N ILE A 157 12.87 3.57 -4.07
CA ILE A 157 11.65 4.19 -4.58
C ILE A 157 11.28 3.44 -5.86
N LEU A 158 10.20 2.67 -5.82
CA LEU A 158 9.69 1.94 -6.98
C LEU A 158 8.69 2.83 -7.72
N ARG A 159 8.60 2.66 -9.03
CA ARG A 159 7.65 3.37 -9.90
C ARG A 159 7.00 2.37 -10.84
N ILE A 160 5.69 2.19 -10.73
CA ILE A 160 4.92 1.22 -11.53
C ILE A 160 3.81 1.89 -12.31
N ASP A 161 3.51 1.33 -13.48
CA ASP A 161 2.37 1.69 -14.30
C ASP A 161 1.17 0.80 -13.93
N VAL A 162 0.06 1.41 -13.52
CA VAL A 162 -1.15 0.69 -13.11
C VAL A 162 -2.25 0.70 -14.17
N ASP A 163 -2.05 1.44 -15.27
CA ASP A 163 -3.05 1.66 -16.31
C ASP A 163 -2.78 0.80 -17.55
N ASN A 164 -1.52 0.61 -17.90
CA ASN A 164 -1.13 -0.02 -19.18
C ASN A 164 -1.42 -1.54 -19.30
N ASN A 165 -1.92 -2.19 -18.24
CA ASN A 165 -2.42 -3.57 -18.27
C ASN A 165 -3.95 -3.68 -18.20
N GLY A 166 -4.69 -2.63 -18.60
CA GLY A 166 -6.15 -2.60 -18.47
C GLY A 166 -6.61 -2.68 -17.01
N GLY A 167 -5.80 -2.10 -16.10
CA GLY A 167 -5.97 -2.25 -14.66
C GLY A 167 -5.55 -3.62 -14.10
N GLY A 168 -4.84 -4.46 -14.84
CA GLY A 168 -4.20 -5.67 -14.31
C GLY A 168 -2.95 -5.37 -13.49
N ALA A 169 -2.40 -6.38 -12.81
CA ALA A 169 -1.14 -6.23 -12.08
C ALA A 169 0.01 -5.89 -13.06
N PRO A 170 0.89 -4.93 -12.73
CA PRO A 170 2.06 -4.64 -13.56
C PRO A 170 3.03 -5.82 -13.56
N ASP A 171 3.79 -5.99 -14.65
CA ASP A 171 4.94 -6.90 -14.64
C ASP A 171 6.05 -6.31 -13.75
N CYS A 172 6.04 -6.75 -12.50
CA CYS A 172 6.99 -6.34 -11.46
C CYS A 172 8.12 -7.35 -11.28
N SER A 173 8.36 -8.25 -12.24
CA SER A 173 9.36 -9.30 -12.09
C SER A 173 10.77 -8.71 -12.01
N THR A 174 11.60 -9.14 -11.05
CA THR A 174 13.02 -8.70 -10.97
C THR A 174 13.90 -9.31 -12.07
N ALA A 175 13.29 -9.95 -13.08
CA ALA A 175 13.96 -10.48 -14.25
C ALA A 175 14.28 -9.33 -15.22
N THR A 176 15.42 -9.43 -15.92
CA THR A 176 15.83 -8.44 -16.92
C THR A 176 14.71 -8.19 -17.94
N GLY A 177 14.16 -6.97 -17.97
CA GLY A 177 13.15 -6.54 -18.93
C GLY A 177 11.77 -6.17 -18.38
N ALA A 178 11.55 -6.25 -17.06
CA ALA A 178 10.25 -5.91 -16.47
C ALA A 178 10.00 -4.40 -16.31
N ASN A 179 8.72 -4.03 -16.20
CA ASN A 179 8.20 -2.66 -16.19
C ASN A 179 8.37 -1.93 -14.85
N TYR A 180 9.46 -2.16 -14.12
CA TYR A 180 9.86 -1.26 -13.03
C TYR A 180 11.25 -0.70 -13.31
N ARG A 181 11.39 0.61 -13.12
CA ARG A 181 12.69 1.26 -13.11
C ARG A 181 12.90 1.84 -11.73
N ILE A 182 14.10 1.68 -11.20
CA ILE A 182 14.61 2.55 -10.15
C ILE A 182 14.91 3.88 -10.88
N PRO A 183 14.25 5.00 -10.51
CA PRO A 183 14.51 6.30 -11.14
C PRO A 183 15.98 6.70 -11.13
#